data_AF-A0A662IM34-F1
#
_entry.id   AF-A0A662IM34-F1
#
_cell.length_a   1.000
_cell.length_b   1.000
_cell.length_c   1.000
_cell.angle_alpha   90.00
_cell.angle_beta   90.00
_cell.angle_gamma   90.00
#
_symmetry.space_group_name_H-M   'P 1'
#
loop_
_entity.id
_entity.type
_entity.pdbx_description
1 polymer ?
#
loop_
_entity_poly.entity_id
_entity_poly.type
_entity_poly.pdbx_seq_one_letter_code
_entity_poly.pdbx_strand_id
1 'polypeptide(L)'
;MHNLYVRGRNMTRLFSDEELKSIIEAVFNHYKKRNILKREFHRFLSSKGFSDEDIEAAWFQAYKRGLVETGICLVGTKPELVMFRPKDFEED
;
A
#
# COMPACT_ATOMS: atom_id res chain seq x y z
N MET A 1 -37.11 22.01 5.98
CA MET A 1 -36.85 20.79 6.76
C MET A 1 -35.69 20.06 6.12
N HIS A 2 -34.73 19.63 6.94
CA HIS A 2 -33.43 19.10 6.56
C HIS A 2 -33.55 17.81 5.72
N ASN A 3 -32.97 17.82 4.52
CA ASN A 3 -32.66 16.57 3.83
C ASN A 3 -31.23 16.18 4.21
N LEU A 4 -31.14 15.11 4.99
CA LEU A 4 -29.92 14.56 5.55
C LEU A 4 -28.95 14.19 4.42
N TYR A 5 -27.70 14.62 4.59
CA TYR A 5 -26.56 14.19 3.81
C TYR A 5 -26.57 12.67 3.68
N VAL A 6 -26.79 12.17 2.47
CA VAL A 6 -26.34 10.84 2.09
C VAL A 6 -24.82 10.91 2.09
N ARG A 7 -24.20 10.68 3.25
CA ARG A 7 -22.78 10.30 3.32
C ARG A 7 -22.67 9.02 2.50
N GLY A 8 -22.18 9.15 1.27
CA GLY A 8 -21.83 8.01 0.44
C GLY A 8 -21.04 7.02 1.27
N ARG A 9 -21.45 5.75 1.24
CA ARG A 9 -20.64 4.65 1.76
C ARG A 9 -19.29 4.72 1.03
N ASN A 10 -18.22 5.16 1.68
CA ASN A 10 -16.87 5.01 1.16
C ASN A 10 -16.58 3.50 1.13
N MET A 11 -16.76 2.88 -0.05
CA MET A 11 -16.40 1.49 -0.25
C MET A 11 -14.90 1.44 -0.48
N THR A 12 -14.15 1.19 0.59
CA THR A 12 -12.74 0.79 0.50
C THR A 12 -12.63 -0.33 -0.55
N ARG A 13 -11.95 -0.07 -1.67
CA ARG A 13 -11.82 -1.06 -2.76
C ARG A 13 -11.23 -2.35 -2.20
N LEU A 14 -11.88 -3.48 -2.49
CA LEU A 14 -11.33 -4.80 -2.21
C LEU A 14 -10.45 -5.20 -3.40
N PHE A 15 -9.20 -5.51 -3.11
CA PHE A 15 -8.26 -6.00 -4.11
C PHE A 15 -8.20 -7.53 -4.04
N SER A 16 -7.98 -8.19 -5.17
CA SER A 16 -7.58 -9.59 -5.17
C SER A 16 -6.13 -9.76 -4.70
N ASP A 17 -5.72 -10.98 -4.36
CA ASP A 17 -4.32 -11.22 -3.99
C ASP A 17 -3.37 -11.00 -5.17
N GLU A 18 -3.80 -11.35 -6.38
CA GLU A 18 -3.05 -11.12 -7.63
C GLU A 18 -2.87 -9.62 -7.91
N GLU A 19 -3.93 -8.83 -7.74
CA GLU A 19 -3.84 -7.38 -7.87
C GLU A 19 -2.86 -6.78 -6.86
N LEU A 20 -2.94 -7.21 -5.60
CA LEU A 20 -2.03 -6.76 -4.54
C LEU A 20 -0.58 -7.14 -4.86
N LYS A 21 -0.33 -8.40 -5.27
CA LYS A 21 1.00 -8.87 -5.66
C LYS A 21 1.57 -8.05 -6.81
N SER A 22 0.78 -7.80 -7.85
CA SER A 22 1.21 -6.97 -8.98
C SER A 22 1.51 -5.53 -8.58
N ILE A 23 0.69 -4.92 -7.71
CA ILE A 23 0.94 -3.59 -7.15
C ILE A 23 2.26 -3.57 -6.36
N ILE A 24 2.43 -4.53 -5.45
CA ILE A 24 3.62 -4.66 -4.61
C ILE A 24 4.87 -4.80 -5.48
N GLU A 25 4.83 -5.73 -6.44
CA GLU A 25 5.92 -5.96 -7.37
C GLU A 25 6.27 -4.71 -8.18
N ALA A 26 5.28 -4.01 -8.73
CA ALA A 26 5.49 -2.79 -9.48
C ALA A 26 6.17 -1.69 -8.64
N VAL A 27 5.78 -1.54 -7.37
CA VAL A 27 6.40 -0.59 -6.44
C VAL A 27 7.86 -0.98 -6.16
N PHE A 28 8.13 -2.25 -5.84
CA PHE A 28 9.48 -2.73 -5.56
C PHE A 28 10.40 -2.65 -6.78
N ASN A 29 9.88 -2.94 -7.98
CA ASN A 29 10.62 -2.84 -9.22
C ASN A 29 10.92 -1.38 -9.61
N HIS A 30 10.02 -0.44 -9.28
CA HIS A 30 10.26 0.98 -9.50
C HIS A 30 11.39 1.54 -8.62
N TYR A 31 11.36 1.25 -7.32
CA TYR A 31 12.33 1.80 -6.38
C TYR A 31 13.63 0.99 -6.27
N LYS A 32 13.61 -0.30 -6.63
CA LYS A 32 14.76 -1.23 -6.54
C LYS A 32 15.38 -1.29 -5.13
N LYS A 33 14.54 -1.28 -4.09
CA LYS A 33 14.93 -1.33 -2.67
C LYS A 33 14.44 -2.61 -2.01
N ARG A 34 15.07 -2.99 -0.89
CA ARG A 34 14.62 -4.11 -0.04
C ARG A 34 13.43 -3.74 0.85
N ASN A 35 13.20 -2.45 1.09
CA ASN A 35 12.06 -1.93 1.83
C ASN A 35 11.54 -0.66 1.15
N ILE A 36 10.24 -0.43 1.30
CA ILE A 36 9.52 0.72 0.77
C ILE A 36 8.84 1.43 1.92
N LEU A 37 9.08 2.73 2.07
CA LEU A 37 8.38 3.53 3.05
C LEU A 37 6.91 3.69 2.65
N LYS A 38 5.99 3.81 3.62
CA LYS A 38 4.57 4.04 3.33
C LYS A 38 4.33 5.27 2.46
N ARG A 39 5.11 6.34 2.65
CA ARG A 39 5.06 7.53 1.79
C ARG A 39 5.53 7.29 0.35
N GLU A 40 6.47 6.37 0.14
CA GLU A 40 6.96 6.01 -1.20
C GLU A 40 5.92 5.17 -1.93
N PHE A 41 5.34 4.19 -1.24
CA PHE A 41 4.20 3.42 -1.74
C PHE A 41 3.04 4.33 -2.15
N HIS A 42 2.68 5.28 -1.26
CA HIS A 42 1.65 6.26 -1.54
C HIS A 42 1.98 7.14 -2.75
N ARG A 43 3.19 7.71 -2.80
CA ARG A 43 3.61 8.54 -3.93
C ARG A 43 3.55 7.78 -5.26
N PHE A 44 3.99 6.53 -5.28
CA PHE A 44 3.96 5.70 -6.49
C PHE A 44 2.53 5.47 -6.97
N LEU A 45 1.63 5.01 -6.08
CA LEU A 45 0.26 4.71 -6.48
C LEU A 45 -0.56 5.95 -6.80
N SER A 46 -0.36 7.08 -6.09
CA SER A 46 -0.98 8.34 -6.46
C SER A 46 -0.58 8.78 -7.88
N SER A 47 0.68 8.56 -8.28
CA SER A 47 1.12 8.84 -9.65
C SER A 47 0.48 7.94 -10.72
N LYS A 48 -0.11 6.81 -10.29
CA LYS A 48 -0.87 5.86 -11.12
C LYS A 48 -2.38 6.10 -11.07
N GLY A 49 -2.84 7.14 -10.38
CA GLY A 49 -4.25 7.53 -10.32
C GLY A 49 -5.07 6.84 -9.22
N PHE A 50 -4.42 6.14 -8.28
CA PHE A 50 -5.11 5.58 -7.12
C PHE A 50 -5.48 6.70 -6.14
N SER A 51 -6.68 6.61 -5.56
CA SER A 51 -7.09 7.49 -4.48
C SER A 51 -6.35 7.15 -3.18
N ASP A 52 -6.24 8.10 -2.26
CA ASP A 52 -5.63 7.87 -0.94
C ASP A 52 -6.32 6.70 -0.20
N GLU A 53 -7.64 6.59 -0.34
CA GLU A 53 -8.42 5.48 0.24
C GLU A 53 -8.05 4.12 -0.37
N ASP A 54 -7.86 4.05 -1.69
CA ASP A 54 -7.41 2.82 -2.37
C ASP A 54 -5.98 2.44 -1.99
N ILE A 55 -5.12 3.43 -1.77
CA ILE A 55 -3.73 3.23 -1.36
C ILE A 55 -3.68 2.65 0.06
N GLU A 56 -4.43 3.25 0.98
CA GLU A 56 -4.56 2.74 2.35
C GLU A 56 -5.20 1.35 2.37
N ALA A 57 -6.20 1.11 1.53
CA ALA A 57 -6.84 -0.18 1.34
C ALA A 57 -5.84 -1.24 0.88
N ALA A 58 -5.03 -0.93 -0.14
CA ALA A 58 -4.04 -1.85 -0.70
C ALA A 58 -2.96 -2.19 0.34
N TRP A 59 -2.43 -1.18 1.05
CA TRP A 59 -1.45 -1.39 2.11
C TRP A 59 -2.01 -2.28 3.22
N PHE A 60 -3.20 -1.96 3.74
CA PHE A 60 -3.80 -2.70 4.84
C PHE A 60 -4.17 -4.12 4.44
N GLN A 61 -4.74 -4.32 3.25
CA GLN A 61 -5.12 -5.65 2.76
C GLN A 61 -3.89 -6.53 2.52
N ALA A 62 -2.83 -5.99 1.91
CA ALA A 62 -1.59 -6.73 1.70
C ALA A 62 -0.98 -7.21 3.03
N TYR A 63 -0.90 -6.32 4.03
CA TYR A 63 -0.43 -6.67 5.37
C TYR A 63 -1.34 -7.72 6.04
N LYS A 64 -2.65 -7.47 6.06
CA LYS A 64 -3.62 -8.35 6.74
C LYS A 64 -3.65 -9.76 6.16
N ARG A 65 -3.39 -9.91 4.87
CA ARG A 65 -3.36 -11.20 4.16
C ARG A 65 -1.98 -11.87 4.18
N GLY A 66 -0.98 -11.26 4.83
CA GLY A 66 0.37 -11.81 4.91
C GLY A 66 1.14 -11.79 3.59
N LEU A 67 0.70 -11.00 2.60
CA LEU A 67 1.42 -10.85 1.33
C LEU A 67 2.72 -10.06 1.50
N VAL A 68 2.80 -9.25 2.55
CA VAL A 68 3.95 -8.42 2.91
C VAL A 68 4.13 -8.36 4.41
N GLU A 69 5.38 -8.23 4.85
CA GLU A 69 5.70 -7.83 6.21
C GLU A 69 5.79 -6.30 6.29
N THR A 70 5.32 -5.74 7.41
CA THR A 70 5.45 -4.30 7.69
C THR A 70 6.20 -4.08 8.99
N GLY A 71 6.84 -2.93 9.11
CA GLY A 71 7.57 -2.56 10.32
C GLY A 71 7.75 -1.05 10.42
N ILE A 72 8.67 -0.65 11.30
CA ILE A 72 9.06 0.74 11.51
C ILE A 72 10.55 0.87 11.22
N CYS A 73 10.92 1.87 10.42
CA CYS A 73 12.30 2.27 10.21
C CYS A 73 12.50 3.72 10.66
N LEU A 74 13.70 4.05 11.13
CA LEU A 74 14.07 5.43 11.44
C LEU A 74 14.62 6.10 10.17
N VAL A 75 13.95 7.15 9.71
CA VAL A 75 14.50 8.04 8.70
C VAL A 75 14.97 9.31 9.41
N GLY A 76 16.27 9.36 9.71
CA GLY A 76 16.82 10.33 10.65
C GLY A 76 16.30 10.06 12.07
N THR A 77 15.59 11.02 12.65
CA THR A 77 14.95 10.90 13.98
C THR A 77 13.46 10.55 13.91
N LYS A 78 12.89 10.42 12.70
CA LYS A 78 11.46 10.20 12.52
C LYS A 78 11.17 8.71 12.26
N PRO A 79 10.31 8.06 13.07
CA PRO A 79 9.83 6.72 12.78
C PRO A 79 8.87 6.77 11.58
N GLU A 80 9.07 5.85 10.63
CA GLU A 80 8.22 5.71 9.45
C GLU A 80 7.83 4.26 9.23
N LEU A 81 6.58 4.04 8.81
CA LEU A 81 6.08 2.73 8.42
C LEU A 81 6.76 2.27 7.14
N VAL A 82 7.14 1.00 7.11
CA VAL A 82 7.80 0.37 5.97
C VAL A 82 7.17 -0.95 5.62
N MET A 83 7.25 -1.31 4.35
CA MET A 83 6.93 -2.61 3.78
C MET A 83 8.23 -3.26 3.35
N PHE A 84 8.47 -4.52 3.74
CA PHE A 84 9.64 -5.29 3.31
C PHE A 84 9.30 -6.11 2.06
N ARG A 85 10.27 -6.26 1.16
CA ARG A 85 10.11 -7.11 -0.02
C ARG A 85 9.82 -8.53 0.46
N PRO A 86 8.70 -9.16 0.06
CA PRO A 86 8.42 -10.53 0.49
C PRO A 86 9.41 -11.48 -0.19
N LYS A 87 9.84 -12.51 0.54
CA LYS A 87 10.87 -13.46 0.07
C LYS A 87 10.45 -14.19 -1.20
N ASP A 88 9.14 -14.42 -1.36
CA ASP A 88 8.56 -15.13 -2.51
C ASP A 88 8.61 -14.32 -3.83
N PHE A 89 9.12 -13.08 -3.81
CA PHE A 89 9.30 -12.22 -5.00
C PHE A 89 10.75 -12.18 -5.51
N GLU A 90 11.63 -13.04 -4.97
CA GLU A 90 12.91 -13.38 -5.58
C GLU A 90 12.69 -14.68 -6.36
N GLU A 91 12.25 -14.57 -7.62
CA GLU A 91 12.42 -15.68 -8.57
C GLU A 91 13.93 -15.79 -8.89
N ASP A 92 14.47 -17.01 -8.82
CA ASP A 92 15.87 -17.38 -9.09
C ASP A 92 16.42 -16.86 -10.43
#